data_AF-A0A1X2GUH7-F1
#
_entry.id   AF-A0A1X2GUH7-F1
#
_cell.length_a   1.000
_cell.length_b   1.000
_cell.length_c   1.000
_cell.angle_alpha   90.00
_cell.angle_beta   90.00
_cell.angle_gamma   90.00
#
_symmetry.space_group_name_H-M   'P 1'
#
loop_
_entity.id
_entity.type
_entity.pdbx_description
1 polymer ?
#
loop_
_entity_poly.entity_id
_entity_poly.type
_entity_poly.pdbx_seq_one_letter_code
_entity_poly.pdbx_strand_id
1 'polypeptide(L)'
;MDSSFAYGHVNTKSIAKIPATFVPLSHTILGYCAFFVALVVGCYTQYEKIVQNQYYGYPQEYIPSVSATTGDRYPARAYFQILIALTSGPRFLLVYLWFLYSTRVARTSSVTLGKTLLAIGTLRTLACGGWVYITSTDDHDLHDIAMGLYLLCTLPWQWGVLCTSNKQVAGTTKWRRILLIAFFGSTPFMVYYFIQHKVHQVPGAYSMYAIFEWSLILYDIGFDAVSFLDFQSLEIVISDVMNITHKKEDV
;
A
#
# COMPACT_ATOMS: atom_id res chain seq x y z
N MET A 1 23.26 -48.60 1.41
CA MET A 1 22.94 -48.64 -0.03
C MET A 1 21.43 -48.65 -0.15
N ASP A 2 20.91 -47.47 -0.49
CA ASP A 2 19.65 -47.15 -1.14
C ASP A 2 18.32 -47.66 -0.55
N SER A 3 17.85 -46.97 0.49
CA SER A 3 16.41 -46.77 0.68
C SER A 3 15.93 -45.70 -0.31
N SER A 4 15.53 -46.14 -1.50
CA SER A 4 14.88 -45.28 -2.49
C SER A 4 13.50 -44.85 -1.96
N PHE A 5 13.44 -43.62 -1.45
CA PHE A 5 12.18 -42.91 -1.26
C PHE A 5 11.59 -42.66 -2.65
N ALA A 6 10.73 -43.57 -3.11
CA ALA A 6 9.90 -43.34 -4.28
C ALA A 6 8.99 -42.15 -3.98
N TYR A 7 9.29 -40.99 -4.57
CA TYR A 7 8.35 -39.87 -4.70
C TYR A 7 7.21 -40.35 -5.63
N GLY A 8 6.30 -41.15 -5.10
CA GLY A 8 5.02 -41.40 -5.73
C GLY A 8 4.32 -40.06 -5.94
N HIS A 9 3.79 -39.84 -7.14
CA HIS A 9 2.97 -38.67 -7.47
C HIS A 9 1.95 -38.42 -6.36
N VAL A 10 2.25 -37.45 -5.49
CA VAL A 10 1.30 -36.97 -4.48
C VAL A 10 0.17 -36.35 -5.28
N ASN A 11 -0.96 -37.04 -5.34
CA ASN A 11 -2.17 -36.52 -5.95
C ASN A 11 -2.67 -35.40 -5.02
N THR A 12 -2.20 -34.18 -5.26
CA THR A 12 -2.52 -33.00 -4.47
C THR A 12 -3.99 -32.66 -4.69
N LYS A 13 -4.81 -32.90 -3.67
CA LYS A 13 -6.24 -32.59 -3.75
C LYS A 13 -6.43 -31.09 -3.49
N SER A 14 -6.94 -30.36 -4.46
CA SER A 14 -7.36 -28.96 -4.25
C SER A 14 -8.53 -28.93 -3.27
N ILE A 15 -8.36 -28.19 -2.15
CA ILE A 15 -9.36 -28.01 -1.10
C ILE A 15 -10.21 -26.76 -1.37
N ALA A 16 -9.55 -25.65 -1.75
CA ALA A 16 -10.20 -24.38 -1.96
C ALA A 16 -9.53 -23.58 -3.07
N LYS A 17 -10.34 -22.74 -3.72
CA LYS A 17 -9.94 -21.88 -4.82
C LYS A 17 -10.46 -20.48 -4.56
N ILE A 18 -9.56 -19.51 -4.53
CA ILE A 18 -9.87 -18.11 -4.21
C ILE A 18 -9.40 -17.25 -5.37
N PRO A 19 -10.27 -16.40 -5.97
CA PRO A 19 -9.85 -15.46 -7.00
C PRO A 19 -8.75 -14.53 -6.48
N ALA A 20 -7.65 -14.40 -7.23
CA ALA A 20 -6.54 -13.54 -6.80
C ALA A 20 -6.93 -12.04 -6.78
N THR A 21 -8.04 -11.67 -7.42
CA THR A 21 -8.64 -10.33 -7.39
C THR A 21 -9.06 -9.88 -5.98
N PHE A 22 -9.31 -10.81 -5.06
CA PHE A 22 -9.56 -10.48 -3.65
C PHE A 22 -8.39 -9.75 -2.98
N VAL A 23 -7.16 -9.99 -3.45
CA VAL A 23 -5.95 -9.40 -2.87
C VAL A 23 -5.90 -7.88 -3.08
N PRO A 24 -5.90 -7.35 -4.33
CA PRO A 24 -5.94 -5.91 -4.55
C PRO A 24 -7.23 -5.29 -4.02
N LEU A 25 -8.37 -5.98 -4.08
CA LEU A 25 -9.62 -5.48 -3.50
C LEU A 25 -9.51 -5.26 -1.99
N SER A 26 -9.02 -6.26 -1.24
CA SER A 26 -8.84 -6.16 0.22
C SER A 26 -7.82 -5.08 0.57
N HIS A 27 -6.70 -5.01 -0.15
CA HIS A 27 -5.70 -3.95 0.02
C HIS A 27 -6.32 -2.55 -0.15
N THR A 28 -7.07 -2.34 -1.24
CA THR A 28 -7.63 -1.03 -1.58
C THR A 28 -8.74 -0.62 -0.62
N ILE A 29 -9.66 -1.53 -0.27
CA ILE A 29 -10.74 -1.24 0.68
C ILE A 29 -10.16 -0.93 2.05
N LEU A 30 -9.30 -1.80 2.58
CA LEU A 30 -8.73 -1.59 3.92
C LEU A 30 -7.85 -0.33 3.97
N GLY A 31 -7.06 -0.08 2.92
CA GLY A 31 -6.24 1.13 2.81
C GLY A 31 -7.08 2.40 2.79
N TYR A 32 -8.08 2.51 1.91
CA TYR A 32 -8.95 3.70 1.89
C TYR A 32 -9.78 3.83 3.16
N CYS A 33 -10.28 2.74 3.73
CA CYS A 33 -10.98 2.77 5.00
C CYS A 33 -10.08 3.27 6.14
N ALA A 34 -8.81 2.86 6.19
CA ALA A 34 -7.87 3.33 7.21
C ALA A 34 -7.77 4.86 7.22
N PHE A 35 -7.46 5.44 6.07
CA PHE A 35 -7.31 6.88 5.90
C PHE A 35 -8.62 7.64 6.10
N PHE A 36 -9.73 7.14 5.57
CA PHE A 36 -11.04 7.78 5.71
C PHE A 36 -11.54 7.77 7.16
N VAL A 37 -11.45 6.62 7.84
CA VAL A 37 -11.85 6.51 9.26
C VAL A 37 -10.97 7.40 10.14
N ALA A 38 -9.65 7.43 9.89
CA ALA A 38 -8.74 8.31 10.62
C ALA A 38 -9.15 9.79 10.46
N LEU A 39 -9.45 10.23 9.24
CA LEU A 39 -9.88 11.60 8.96
C LEU A 39 -11.21 11.94 9.64
N VAL A 40 -12.23 11.09 9.49
CA VAL A 40 -13.54 11.33 10.10
C VAL A 40 -13.46 11.36 11.62
N VAL A 41 -12.78 10.38 12.22
CA VAL A 41 -12.63 10.31 13.68
C VAL A 41 -11.76 11.45 14.20
N GLY A 42 -10.68 11.80 13.49
CA GLY A 42 -9.80 12.91 13.84
C GLY A 42 -10.53 14.25 13.81
N CYS A 43 -11.26 14.53 12.74
CA CYS A 43 -12.08 15.74 12.63
C CYS A 43 -13.21 15.77 13.67
N TYR A 44 -13.87 14.64 13.94
CA TYR A 44 -14.95 14.61 14.93
C TYR A 44 -14.46 14.83 16.36
N THR A 45 -13.29 14.28 16.71
CA THR A 45 -12.83 14.29 18.10
C THR A 45 -11.94 15.50 18.42
N GLN A 46 -11.09 15.93 17.48
CA GLN A 46 -9.95 16.81 17.79
C GLN A 46 -9.57 17.75 16.64
N TYR A 47 -10.53 18.18 15.81
CA TYR A 47 -10.32 18.99 14.61
C TYR A 47 -9.31 20.13 14.76
N GLU A 48 -9.54 21.06 15.69
CA GLU A 48 -8.67 22.25 15.84
C GLU A 48 -7.21 21.86 16.13
N LYS A 49 -7.01 20.74 16.84
CA LYS A 49 -5.67 20.30 17.22
C LYS A 49 -4.92 19.55 16.12
N ILE A 50 -5.62 18.92 15.17
CA ILE A 50 -5.00 18.21 14.04
C ILE A 50 -4.78 19.13 12.82
N VAL A 51 -5.49 20.26 12.80
CA VAL A 51 -5.33 21.32 11.80
C VAL A 51 -4.23 22.32 12.20
N GLN A 52 -3.94 22.44 13.49
CA GLN A 52 -2.89 23.32 14.01
C GLN A 52 -1.50 22.90 13.52
N ASN A 53 -0.73 23.87 13.03
CA ASN A 53 0.68 23.73 12.71
C ASN A 53 1.55 24.54 13.70
N GLN A 54 2.85 24.65 13.41
CA GLN A 54 3.82 25.35 14.28
C GLN A 54 3.57 26.85 14.45
N TYR A 55 2.86 27.49 13.52
CA TYR A 55 2.67 28.95 13.46
C TYR A 55 1.19 29.37 13.55
N TYR A 56 0.28 28.57 12.99
CA TYR A 56 -1.13 28.90 12.83
C TYR A 56 -2.04 27.73 13.19
N GLY A 57 -3.29 28.04 13.55
CA GLY A 57 -4.37 27.08 13.73
C GLY A 57 -5.62 27.52 12.98
N TYR A 58 -6.76 26.95 13.34
CA TYR A 58 -8.05 27.42 12.83
C TYR A 58 -8.30 28.88 13.25
N PRO A 59 -8.79 29.77 12.36
CA PRO A 59 -9.35 29.52 11.02
C PRO A 59 -8.36 29.64 9.85
N GLN A 60 -7.10 30.02 10.08
CA GLN A 60 -6.12 30.20 8.99
C GLN A 60 -5.77 28.86 8.34
N GLU A 61 -5.66 27.81 9.16
CA GLU A 61 -5.56 26.43 8.72
C GLU A 61 -6.92 25.74 8.90
N TYR A 62 -7.27 24.87 7.96
CA TYR A 62 -8.59 24.23 7.91
C TYR A 62 -8.58 22.80 7.34
N ILE A 63 -7.44 22.31 6.82
CA ILE A 63 -7.31 20.90 6.41
C ILE A 63 -6.15 20.28 7.19
N PRO A 64 -6.40 19.19 7.94
CA PRO A 64 -5.35 18.53 8.69
C PRO A 64 -4.44 17.74 7.75
N SER A 65 -3.14 17.73 8.04
CA SER A 65 -2.17 16.89 7.32
C SER A 65 -2.44 15.40 7.53
N VAL A 66 -1.88 14.57 6.66
CA VAL A 66 -1.99 13.11 6.82
C VAL A 66 -1.33 12.69 8.13
N SER A 67 -0.11 13.14 8.39
CA SER A 67 0.64 12.77 9.59
C SER A 67 -0.06 13.20 10.88
N ALA A 68 -0.62 14.42 10.96
CA ALA A 68 -1.35 14.87 12.14
C ALA A 68 -2.64 14.07 12.36
N THR A 69 -3.33 13.72 11.28
CA THR A 69 -4.58 12.95 11.32
C THR A 69 -4.35 11.51 11.78
N THR A 70 -3.27 10.87 11.31
CA THR A 70 -3.03 9.44 11.53
C THR A 70 -2.14 9.16 12.73
N GLY A 71 -1.27 10.10 13.12
CA GLY A 71 -0.18 9.86 14.05
C GLY A 71 -0.33 10.50 15.43
N ASP A 72 -1.04 11.62 15.54
CA ASP A 72 -0.88 12.44 16.75
C ASP A 72 -1.63 11.91 17.97
N ARG A 73 -2.85 11.40 17.79
CA ARG A 73 -3.76 11.25 18.93
C ARG A 73 -4.75 10.09 18.83
N TYR A 74 -5.09 9.57 20.00
CA TYR A 74 -6.23 8.68 20.22
C TYR A 74 -7.56 9.46 20.08
N PRO A 75 -8.61 8.89 19.46
CA PRO A 75 -8.72 7.50 18.98
C PRO A 75 -8.38 7.28 17.49
N ALA A 76 -8.21 8.34 16.69
CA ALA A 76 -7.99 8.24 15.24
C ALA A 76 -6.74 7.38 14.91
N ARG A 77 -5.63 7.60 15.61
CA ARG A 77 -4.39 6.82 15.48
C ARG A 77 -4.60 5.32 15.64
N ALA A 78 -5.36 4.90 16.65
CA ALA A 78 -5.56 3.47 16.94
C ALA A 78 -6.37 2.78 15.83
N TYR A 79 -7.47 3.39 15.38
CA TYR A 79 -8.26 2.85 14.27
C TYR A 79 -7.46 2.78 12.98
N PHE A 80 -6.67 3.82 12.68
CA PHE A 80 -5.78 3.85 11.52
C PHE A 80 -4.78 2.70 11.54
N GLN A 81 -4.04 2.55 12.64
CA GLN A 81 -2.99 1.53 12.78
C GLN A 81 -3.57 0.11 12.69
N ILE A 82 -4.73 -0.17 13.29
CA ILE A 82 -5.40 -1.48 13.18
C ILE A 82 -5.77 -1.78 11.72
N LEU A 83 -6.35 -0.82 10.99
CA LEU A 83 -6.74 -1.04 9.59
C LEU A 83 -5.53 -1.19 8.67
N ILE A 84 -4.43 -0.46 8.91
CA ILE A 84 -3.18 -0.66 8.19
C ILE A 84 -2.52 -2.00 8.52
N ALA A 85 -2.60 -2.47 9.77
CA ALA A 85 -2.14 -3.82 10.15
C ALA A 85 -2.85 -4.89 9.32
N LEU A 86 -4.17 -4.79 9.19
CA LEU A 86 -4.98 -5.69 8.36
C LEU A 86 -4.63 -5.56 6.87
N THR A 87 -4.28 -4.36 6.40
CA THR A 87 -3.86 -4.09 5.01
C THR A 87 -2.52 -4.73 4.66
N SER A 88 -1.64 -4.95 5.65
CA SER A 88 -0.27 -5.44 5.42
C SER A 88 -0.21 -6.80 4.71
N GLY A 89 -1.05 -7.77 5.10
CA GLY A 89 -1.12 -9.10 4.48
C GLY A 89 -1.46 -9.03 2.99
N PRO A 90 -2.61 -8.44 2.62
CA PRO A 90 -2.97 -8.17 1.22
C PRO A 90 -1.88 -7.42 0.45
N ARG A 91 -1.18 -6.47 1.08
CA ARG A 91 -0.12 -5.69 0.43
C ARG A 91 1.10 -6.54 0.05
N PHE A 92 1.63 -7.34 0.99
CA PHE A 92 2.74 -8.24 0.68
C PHE A 92 2.34 -9.27 -0.39
N LEU A 93 1.13 -9.81 -0.29
CA LEU A 93 0.63 -10.75 -1.28
C LEU A 93 0.45 -10.10 -2.66
N LEU A 94 0.00 -8.83 -2.74
CA LEU A 94 -0.09 -8.07 -3.99
C LEU A 94 1.27 -7.96 -4.67
N VAL A 95 2.32 -7.61 -3.91
CA VAL A 95 3.68 -7.47 -4.44
C VAL A 95 4.20 -8.81 -4.96
N TYR A 96 3.95 -9.90 -4.22
CA TYR A 96 4.35 -11.25 -4.63
C TYR A 96 3.58 -11.74 -5.87
N LEU A 97 2.26 -11.51 -5.92
CA LEU A 97 1.44 -11.84 -7.09
C LEU A 97 1.86 -11.04 -8.32
N TRP A 98 2.27 -9.78 -8.16
CA TRP A 98 2.82 -8.99 -9.25
C TRP A 98 4.09 -9.63 -9.84
N PHE A 99 4.99 -10.12 -8.97
CA PHE A 99 6.17 -10.85 -9.41
C PHE A 99 5.81 -12.09 -10.24
N LEU A 100 4.88 -12.92 -9.76
CA LEU A 100 4.44 -14.13 -10.48
C LEU A 100 3.75 -13.77 -11.79
N TYR A 101 2.86 -12.80 -11.77
CA TYR A 101 2.12 -12.34 -12.94
C TYR A 101 3.08 -11.86 -14.04
N SER A 102 3.96 -10.90 -13.71
CA SER A 102 4.86 -10.27 -14.69
C SER A 102 5.91 -11.22 -15.25
N THR A 103 6.39 -12.20 -14.47
CA THR A 103 7.48 -13.10 -14.89
C THR A 103 7.02 -14.44 -15.45
N ARG A 104 5.88 -14.99 -14.97
CA ARG A 104 5.44 -16.35 -15.32
C ARG A 104 4.21 -16.37 -16.21
N VAL A 105 3.27 -15.44 -15.99
CA VAL A 105 1.96 -15.44 -16.65
C VAL A 105 1.97 -14.52 -17.87
N ALA A 106 2.06 -13.20 -17.63
CA ALA A 106 2.12 -12.21 -18.71
C ALA A 106 3.48 -12.23 -19.45
N ARG A 107 4.55 -12.71 -18.79
CA ARG A 107 5.93 -12.77 -19.32
C ARG A 107 6.41 -11.44 -19.93
N THR A 108 5.98 -10.34 -19.32
CA THR A 108 6.33 -8.97 -19.69
C THR A 108 7.62 -8.49 -19.03
N SER A 109 8.14 -9.24 -18.06
CA SER A 109 9.32 -8.90 -17.27
C SER A 109 10.33 -10.04 -17.26
N SER A 110 11.62 -9.71 -17.21
CA SER A 110 12.67 -10.70 -16.93
C SER A 110 12.58 -11.14 -15.46
N VAL A 111 13.07 -12.35 -15.15
CA VAL A 111 13.07 -12.85 -13.76
C VAL A 111 13.86 -11.94 -12.83
N THR A 112 14.98 -11.38 -13.31
CA THR A 112 15.80 -10.42 -12.55
C THR A 112 15.02 -9.16 -12.23
N LEU A 113 14.40 -8.53 -13.24
CA LEU A 113 13.60 -7.32 -13.05
C LEU A 113 12.41 -7.58 -12.12
N GLY A 114 11.72 -8.72 -12.28
CA GLY A 114 10.65 -9.13 -11.39
C GLY A 114 11.12 -9.27 -9.93
N LYS A 115 12.28 -9.90 -9.68
CA LYS A 115 12.85 -10.01 -8.32
C LYS A 115 13.23 -8.64 -7.75
N THR A 116 13.78 -7.75 -8.57
CA THR A 116 14.08 -6.37 -8.16
C THR A 116 12.80 -5.64 -7.76
N LEU A 117 11.72 -5.74 -8.54
CA LEU A 117 10.42 -5.15 -8.18
C LEU A 117 9.84 -5.76 -6.91
N LEU A 118 9.94 -7.08 -6.73
CA LEU A 118 9.55 -7.74 -5.49
C LEU A 118 10.30 -7.17 -4.28
N ALA A 119 11.61 -7.00 -4.38
CA ALA A 119 12.43 -6.42 -3.31
C ALA A 119 12.03 -4.96 -3.03
N ILE A 120 11.89 -4.13 -4.06
CA ILE A 120 11.49 -2.72 -3.94
C ILE A 120 10.09 -2.60 -3.34
N GLY A 121 9.12 -3.38 -3.81
CA GLY A 121 7.75 -3.38 -3.28
C GLY A 121 7.67 -3.87 -1.83
N THR A 122 8.51 -4.84 -1.46
CA THR A 122 8.66 -5.30 -0.06
C THR A 122 9.25 -4.19 0.81
N LEU A 123 10.33 -3.55 0.37
CA LEU A 123 10.96 -2.44 1.08
C LEU A 123 9.99 -1.26 1.24
N ARG A 124 9.25 -0.91 0.17
CA ARG A 124 8.16 0.08 0.20
C ARG A 124 7.10 -0.28 1.24
N THR A 125 6.71 -1.55 1.33
CA THR A 125 5.71 -2.01 2.30
C THR A 125 6.23 -1.90 3.74
N LEU A 126 7.49 -2.26 3.98
CA LEU A 126 8.14 -2.11 5.29
C LEU A 126 8.30 -0.64 5.69
N ALA A 127 8.75 0.21 4.75
CA ALA A 127 8.85 1.65 4.96
C ALA A 127 7.49 2.28 5.30
N CYS A 128 6.40 1.78 4.68
CA CYS A 128 5.04 2.18 5.03
C CYS A 128 4.69 1.84 6.48
N GLY A 129 5.00 0.62 6.92
CA GLY A 129 4.84 0.24 8.32
C GLY A 129 5.67 1.15 9.24
N GLY A 130 6.90 1.47 8.83
CA GLY A 130 7.79 2.38 9.54
C GLY A 130 7.12 3.71 9.89
N TRP A 131 6.68 4.49 8.90
CA TRP A 131 6.10 5.82 9.16
C TRP A 131 4.67 5.76 9.77
N VAL A 132 3.95 4.65 9.62
CA VAL A 132 2.61 4.47 10.21
C VAL A 132 2.67 4.13 11.71
N TYR A 133 3.60 3.26 12.11
CA TYR A 133 3.70 2.81 13.50
C TYR A 133 4.63 3.68 14.33
N ILE A 134 5.71 4.19 13.72
CA ILE A 134 6.56 5.22 14.31
C ILE A 134 6.00 6.56 13.84
N THR A 135 5.14 7.15 14.68
CA THR A 135 4.45 8.39 14.35
C THR A 135 5.38 9.60 14.53
N SER A 136 5.10 10.69 13.83
CA SER A 136 5.85 11.95 13.94
C SER A 136 5.93 12.50 15.36
N THR A 137 4.93 12.18 16.21
CA THR A 137 4.90 12.55 17.63
C THR A 137 5.81 11.69 18.51
N ASP A 138 6.08 10.44 18.10
CA ASP A 138 6.84 9.47 18.89
C ASP A 138 8.35 9.62 18.60
N ASP A 139 8.72 9.62 17.32
CA ASP A 139 10.08 9.86 16.84
C ASP A 139 10.02 10.50 15.44
N HIS A 140 10.24 11.81 15.41
CA HIS A 140 10.14 12.61 14.19
C HIS A 140 11.21 12.23 13.15
N ASP A 141 12.44 11.94 13.59
CA ASP A 141 13.55 11.66 12.68
C ASP A 141 13.37 10.31 12.00
N LEU A 142 13.01 9.28 12.77
CA LEU A 142 12.77 7.94 12.23
C LEU A 142 11.51 7.91 11.35
N HIS A 143 10.46 8.66 11.72
CA HIS A 143 9.26 8.84 10.90
C HIS A 143 9.60 9.43 9.52
N ASP A 144 10.37 10.52 9.49
CA ASP A 144 10.75 11.20 8.25
C ASP A 144 11.67 10.33 7.38
N ILE A 145 12.61 9.59 7.98
CA ILE A 145 13.45 8.63 7.25
C ILE A 145 12.59 7.54 6.61
N ALA A 146 11.63 6.99 7.35
CA ALA A 146 10.74 5.95 6.83
C ALA A 146 9.81 6.48 5.72
N MET A 147 9.29 7.70 5.86
CA MET A 147 8.48 8.36 4.83
C MET A 147 9.32 8.68 3.57
N GLY A 148 10.54 9.18 3.74
CA GLY A 148 11.47 9.44 2.63
C GLY A 148 11.81 8.14 1.88
N LEU A 149 12.14 7.07 2.62
CA LEU A 149 12.38 5.75 2.03
C LEU A 149 11.16 5.21 1.28
N TYR A 150 9.96 5.43 1.84
CA TYR A 150 8.70 5.06 1.20
C TYR A 150 8.51 5.75 -0.16
N LEU A 151 8.68 7.07 -0.20
CA LEU A 151 8.54 7.86 -1.43
C LEU A 151 9.62 7.48 -2.46
N LEU A 152 10.87 7.29 -2.02
CA LEU A 152 11.98 6.85 -2.87
C LEU A 152 11.73 5.47 -3.48
N CYS A 153 11.12 4.54 -2.73
CA CYS A 153 10.77 3.22 -3.26
C CYS A 153 9.51 3.24 -4.13
N THR A 154 8.64 4.23 -3.95
CA THR A 154 7.37 4.35 -4.69
C THR A 154 7.59 4.62 -6.18
N LEU A 155 8.54 5.49 -6.54
CA LEU A 155 8.86 5.77 -7.95
C LEU A 155 9.30 4.53 -8.74
N PRO A 156 10.36 3.79 -8.34
CA PRO A 156 10.79 2.61 -9.09
C PRO A 156 9.76 1.48 -9.03
N TRP A 157 8.96 1.37 -7.96
CA TRP A 157 7.82 0.46 -7.91
C TRP A 157 6.78 0.79 -8.98
N GLN A 158 6.18 1.99 -8.92
CA GLN A 158 5.09 2.37 -9.82
C GLN A 158 5.56 2.41 -11.30
N TRP A 159 6.75 2.95 -11.55
CA TRP A 159 7.33 2.95 -12.88
C TRP A 159 7.60 1.53 -13.39
N GLY A 160 8.19 0.67 -12.55
CA GLY A 160 8.47 -0.71 -12.90
C GLY A 160 7.22 -1.53 -13.18
N VAL A 161 6.18 -1.38 -12.36
CA VAL A 161 4.85 -1.98 -12.57
C VAL A 161 4.26 -1.49 -13.89
N LEU A 162 4.33 -0.19 -14.20
CA LEU A 162 3.86 0.37 -15.47
C LEU A 162 4.62 -0.23 -16.68
N CYS A 163 5.95 -0.31 -16.61
CA CYS A 163 6.78 -0.89 -17.67
C CYS A 163 6.54 -2.39 -17.89
N THR A 164 6.21 -3.11 -16.82
CA THR A 164 5.95 -4.56 -16.85
C THR A 164 4.46 -4.90 -16.96
N SER A 165 3.59 -3.91 -17.16
CA SER A 165 2.15 -4.12 -17.37
C SER A 165 1.88 -4.80 -18.71
N ASN A 166 0.93 -5.75 -18.74
CA ASN A 166 0.47 -6.33 -19.98
C ASN A 166 -0.38 -5.31 -20.76
N LYS A 167 0.11 -4.89 -21.93
CA LYS A 167 -0.57 -3.91 -22.79
C LYS A 167 -1.88 -4.42 -23.41
N GLN A 168 -2.11 -5.73 -23.40
CA GLN A 168 -3.34 -6.34 -23.91
C GLN A 168 -4.52 -6.18 -22.96
N VAL A 169 -4.27 -6.00 -21.65
CA VAL A 169 -5.34 -5.76 -20.67
C VAL A 169 -5.82 -4.31 -20.81
N ALA A 170 -7.05 -4.16 -21.31
CA ALA A 170 -7.62 -2.85 -21.60
C ALA A 170 -7.70 -1.98 -20.34
N GLY A 171 -7.28 -0.72 -20.46
CA GLY A 171 -7.38 0.28 -19.39
C GLY A 171 -6.24 0.25 -18.35
N THR A 172 -5.57 -0.88 -18.11
CA THR A 172 -4.50 -1.03 -17.10
C THR A 172 -3.39 0.02 -17.26
N THR A 173 -2.75 0.06 -18.43
CA THR A 173 -1.64 0.99 -18.70
C THR A 173 -2.10 2.45 -18.68
N LYS A 174 -3.33 2.72 -19.13
CA LYS A 174 -3.91 4.08 -19.16
C LYS A 174 -4.06 4.61 -17.73
N TRP A 175 -4.74 3.85 -16.87
CA TRP A 175 -4.99 4.25 -15.48
C TRP A 175 -3.70 4.35 -14.67
N ARG A 176 -2.79 3.37 -14.78
CA ARG A 176 -1.47 3.44 -14.12
C ARG A 176 -0.67 4.66 -14.54
N ARG A 177 -0.67 5.01 -15.84
CA ARG A 177 0.01 6.21 -16.33
C ARG A 177 -0.60 7.48 -15.76
N ILE A 178 -1.94 7.59 -15.75
CA ILE A 178 -2.64 8.75 -15.18
C ILE A 178 -2.29 8.91 -13.70
N LEU A 179 -2.37 7.83 -12.91
CA LEU A 179 -2.11 7.85 -11.48
C LEU A 179 -0.64 8.14 -11.15
N LEU A 180 0.29 7.57 -11.91
CA LEU A 180 1.72 7.86 -11.77
C LEU A 180 2.03 9.33 -12.08
N ILE A 181 1.49 9.87 -13.18
CA ILE A 181 1.65 11.28 -13.53
C ILE A 181 0.97 12.17 -12.50
N ALA A 182 -0.20 11.79 -11.98
CA ALA A 182 -0.89 12.55 -10.93
C ALA A 182 -0.09 12.57 -9.63
N PHE A 183 0.50 11.43 -9.22
CA PHE A 183 1.35 11.33 -8.05
C PHE A 183 2.59 12.22 -8.18
N PHE A 184 3.46 11.94 -9.17
CA PHE A 184 4.70 12.69 -9.34
C PHE A 184 4.52 14.11 -9.87
N GLY A 185 3.42 14.39 -10.56
CA GLY A 185 3.04 15.74 -10.98
C GLY A 185 2.54 16.60 -9.82
N SER A 186 1.93 15.99 -8.79
CA SER A 186 1.48 16.70 -7.58
C SER A 186 2.61 16.94 -6.58
N THR A 187 3.64 16.08 -6.55
CA THR A 187 4.76 16.19 -5.58
C THR A 187 5.46 17.56 -5.61
N PRO A 188 5.80 18.17 -6.75
CA PRO A 188 6.41 19.51 -6.77
C PRO A 188 5.52 20.59 -6.15
N PHE A 189 4.21 20.54 -6.38
CA PHE A 189 3.26 21.48 -5.77
C PHE A 189 3.19 21.28 -4.26
N MET A 190 3.17 20.03 -3.80
CA MET A 190 3.25 19.70 -2.37
C MET A 190 4.51 20.31 -1.74
N VAL A 191 5.69 20.10 -2.35
CA VAL A 191 6.97 20.65 -1.86
C VAL A 191 6.94 22.19 -1.86
N TYR A 192 6.38 22.81 -2.89
CA TYR A 192 6.22 24.27 -2.94
C TYR A 192 5.42 24.79 -1.74
N TYR A 193 4.25 24.22 -1.45
CA TYR A 193 3.43 24.63 -0.30
C TYR A 193 4.08 24.29 1.05
N PHE A 194 4.86 23.20 1.11
CA PHE A 194 5.67 22.90 2.30
C PHE A 194 6.69 24.00 2.58
N ILE A 195 7.38 24.52 1.55
CA ILE A 195 8.32 25.64 1.68
C ILE A 195 7.58 26.93 2.08
N GLN A 196 6.40 27.20 1.48
CA GLN A 196 5.58 28.35 1.87
C GLN A 196 5.16 28.30 3.35
N HIS A 197 4.85 27.10 3.86
CA HIS A 197 4.54 26.89 5.28
C HIS A 197 5.78 27.04 6.17
N LYS A 198 6.87 26.33 5.86
CA LYS A 198 8.05 26.22 6.75
C LYS A 198 8.96 27.45 6.73
N VAL A 199 9.23 27.99 5.54
CA VAL A 199 10.20 29.08 5.37
C VAL A 199 9.49 30.43 5.33
N HIS A 200 8.43 30.55 4.53
CA HIS A 200 7.75 31.82 4.33
C HIS A 200 6.59 32.07 5.30
N GLN A 201 6.21 31.07 6.11
CA GLN A 201 5.19 31.18 7.16
C GLN A 201 3.87 31.79 6.63
N VAL A 202 3.47 31.40 5.42
CA VAL A 202 2.24 31.90 4.79
C VAL A 202 1.02 31.22 5.44
N PRO A 203 0.02 31.97 5.92
CA PRO A 203 -1.19 31.39 6.52
C PRO A 203 -1.99 30.59 5.48
N GLY A 204 -2.44 29.39 5.84
CA GLY A 204 -3.22 28.50 4.96
C GLY A 204 -2.35 27.66 4.00
N ALA A 205 -1.04 27.90 3.93
CA ALA A 205 -0.14 27.11 3.09
C ALA A 205 -0.04 25.65 3.56
N TYR A 206 -0.17 25.40 4.87
CA TYR A 206 -0.13 24.04 5.42
C TYR A 206 -1.38 23.23 5.02
N SER A 207 -2.55 23.86 4.99
CA SER A 207 -3.78 23.24 4.50
C SER A 207 -3.69 22.88 3.01
N MET A 208 -3.10 23.77 2.20
CA MET A 208 -2.84 23.46 0.77
C MET A 208 -1.84 22.32 0.60
N TYR A 209 -0.77 22.31 1.40
CA TYR A 209 0.16 21.19 1.48
C TYR A 209 -0.55 19.87 1.82
N ALA A 210 -1.42 19.88 2.85
CA ALA A 210 -2.18 18.73 3.28
C ALA A 210 -3.09 18.16 2.19
N ILE A 211 -3.75 19.00 1.38
CA ILE A 211 -4.55 18.54 0.21
C ILE A 211 -3.70 17.68 -0.72
N PHE A 212 -2.47 18.10 -1.01
CA PHE A 212 -1.58 17.32 -1.87
C PHE A 212 -1.12 16.03 -1.20
N GLU A 213 -0.81 16.04 0.10
CA GLU A 213 -0.49 14.79 0.84
C GLU A 213 -1.62 13.78 0.73
N TRP A 214 -2.87 14.19 1.02
CA TRP A 214 -4.05 13.34 0.90
C TRP A 214 -4.21 12.84 -0.54
N SER A 215 -4.00 13.71 -1.52
CA SER A 215 -4.07 13.34 -2.95
C SER A 215 -3.03 12.28 -3.31
N LEU A 216 -1.78 12.41 -2.83
CA LEU A 216 -0.73 11.42 -3.07
C LEU A 216 -1.11 10.04 -2.51
N ILE A 217 -1.68 9.99 -1.30
CA ILE A 217 -2.18 8.73 -0.72
C ILE A 217 -3.28 8.12 -1.61
N LEU A 218 -4.22 8.95 -2.09
CA LEU A 218 -5.30 8.47 -2.96
C LEU A 218 -4.78 7.87 -4.27
N TYR A 219 -3.83 8.55 -4.91
CA TYR A 219 -3.23 8.08 -6.16
C TYR A 219 -2.41 6.80 -5.95
N ASP A 220 -1.71 6.69 -4.83
CA ASP A 220 -0.84 5.56 -4.54
C ASP A 220 -1.62 4.27 -4.27
N ILE A 221 -2.65 4.33 -3.42
CA ILE A 221 -3.58 3.20 -3.21
C ILE A 221 -4.32 2.86 -4.50
N GLY A 222 -4.73 3.90 -5.24
CA GLY A 222 -5.41 3.74 -6.53
C GLY A 222 -4.52 3.05 -7.57
N PHE A 223 -3.22 3.33 -7.58
CA PHE A 223 -2.28 2.71 -8.51
C PHE A 223 -2.19 1.22 -8.28
N ASP A 224 -2.05 0.81 -7.02
CA ASP A 224 -2.00 -0.60 -6.64
C ASP A 224 -3.36 -1.30 -6.90
N ALA A 225 -4.49 -0.58 -6.77
CA ALA A 225 -5.84 -1.07 -7.07
C ALA A 225 -6.02 -1.51 -8.53
N VAL A 226 -5.34 -0.86 -9.48
CA VAL A 226 -5.42 -1.23 -10.91
C VAL A 226 -4.97 -2.68 -11.15
N SER A 227 -4.16 -3.25 -10.26
CA SER A 227 -3.73 -4.66 -10.32
C SER A 227 -4.89 -5.65 -10.25
N PHE A 228 -6.09 -5.22 -9.82
CA PHE A 228 -7.32 -5.99 -9.95
C PHE A 228 -7.55 -6.46 -11.40
N LEU A 229 -7.29 -5.62 -12.40
CA LEU A 229 -7.50 -5.94 -13.81
C LEU A 229 -6.52 -7.02 -14.30
N ASP A 230 -5.27 -6.99 -13.83
CA ASP A 230 -4.25 -7.98 -14.19
C ASP A 230 -4.53 -9.35 -13.55
N PHE A 231 -4.97 -9.35 -12.29
CA PHE A 231 -5.15 -10.56 -11.50
C PHE A 231 -6.46 -11.30 -11.78
N GLN A 232 -7.29 -10.83 -12.73
CA GLN A 232 -8.49 -11.55 -13.17
C GLN A 232 -8.18 -12.94 -13.74
N SER A 233 -6.96 -13.12 -14.27
CA SER A 233 -6.47 -14.38 -14.83
C SER A 233 -5.83 -15.33 -13.80
N LEU A 234 -5.79 -14.94 -12.52
CA LEU A 234 -5.09 -15.66 -11.46
C LEU A 234 -6.06 -16.24 -10.42
N GLU A 235 -5.75 -17.44 -9.94
CA GLU A 235 -6.47 -18.14 -8.88
C GLU A 235 -5.47 -18.63 -7.83
N ILE A 236 -5.78 -18.42 -6.55
CA ILE A 236 -5.03 -18.97 -5.41
C ILE A 236 -5.65 -20.31 -5.04
N VAL A 237 -4.87 -21.38 -5.14
CA VAL A 237 -5.32 -22.75 -4.87
C VAL A 237 -4.70 -23.27 -3.58
N ILE A 238 -5.53 -23.65 -2.62
CA ILE A 238 -5.12 -24.36 -1.40
C ILE A 238 -5.22 -25.85 -1.69
N SER A 239 -4.13 -26.59 -1.51
CA SER A 239 -4.06 -28.03 -1.80
C SER A 239 -3.62 -28.82 -0.58
N ASP A 240 -4.29 -29.94 -0.31
CA ASP A 240 -3.84 -30.91 0.69
C ASP A 240 -2.69 -31.71 0.09
N VAL A 241 -1.50 -31.51 0.62
CA VAL A 241 -0.28 -32.22 0.19
C VAL A 241 -0.13 -33.54 0.93
N MET A 242 -0.71 -33.67 2.13
CA MET A 242 -0.50 -34.82 3.01
C MET A 242 -1.68 -35.79 2.99
N ASN A 243 -2.81 -35.42 2.39
CA ASN A 243 -4.05 -36.21 2.30
C ASN A 243 -4.43 -36.79 3.68
N ILE A 244 -4.55 -35.91 4.69
CA ILE A 244 -4.77 -36.34 6.07
C ILE A 244 -6.21 -36.88 6.21
N THR A 245 -6.39 -38.17 5.98
CA THR A 245 -7.63 -38.89 6.29
C THR A 245 -7.62 -39.33 7.75
N HIS A 246 -8.56 -38.84 8.55
CA HIS A 246 -8.88 -39.46 9.83
C HIS A 246 -9.47 -40.86 9.57
N LYS A 247 -8.72 -41.91 9.91
CA LYS A 247 -9.30 -43.25 10.07
C LYS A 247 -10.28 -43.16 11.24
N LYS A 248 -11.56 -43.40 10.98
CA LYS A 248 -12.51 -43.72 12.05
C LYS A 248 -12.03 -45.03 12.67
N GLU A 249 -11.67 -45.02 13.95
CA GLU A 249 -11.54 -46.26 14.70
C GLU A 249 -12.95 -46.84 14.83
N ASP A 250 -13.18 -47.97 14.16
CA ASP A 250 -14.40 -48.75 14.31
C ASP A 250 -14.46 -49.27 15.76
N VAL A 251 -15.49 -48.85 16.49
CA VAL A 251 -15.89 -49.39 17.80
C VAL A 251 -16.81 -50.59 17.57
#